data_AF-A0A2E7UA14-F1
#
_entry.id   AF-A0A2E7UA14-F1
#
_cell.length_a   1.000
_cell.length_b   1.000
_cell.length_c   1.000
_cell.angle_alpha   90.00
_cell.angle_beta   90.00
_cell.angle_gamma   90.00
#
_symmetry.space_group_name_H-M   'P 1'
#
loop_
_entity.id
_entity.type
_entity.pdbx_description
1 polymer ?
#
loop_
_entity_poly.entity_id
_entity_poly.type
_entity_poly.pdbx_seq_one_letter_code
_entity_poly.pdbx_strand_id
1 'polypeptide(L)'
;MRISPKYDVAGGVGDLWTELKRPQPYRWPILAASCVVPGLMLYVFASERWYAEPAAPEIVYITTFAPDRSEEEIIASNLENQERKEARQRLEEARIEKRSEMYRALGQATGIDTDKMEAEIAEERAREEAEAQARLEEATGGSVDTSDTQ
;
A
#
# COMPACT_ATOMS: atom_id res chain seq x y z
N MET A 1 9.70 24.46 -50.45
CA MET A 1 10.41 23.33 -49.82
C MET A 1 9.59 22.07 -50.05
N ARG A 2 9.93 21.25 -51.06
CA ARG A 2 9.24 19.97 -51.31
C ARG A 2 9.78 18.96 -50.32
N ILE A 3 8.94 18.52 -49.37
CA ILE A 3 9.23 17.38 -48.51
C ILE A 3 9.14 16.16 -49.42
N SER A 4 10.28 15.63 -49.89
CA SER A 4 10.30 14.31 -50.50
C SER A 4 9.90 13.32 -49.41
N PRO A 5 8.85 12.50 -49.60
CA PRO A 5 8.52 11.48 -48.62
C PRO A 5 9.67 10.48 -48.63
N LYS A 6 10.43 10.42 -47.53
CA LYS A 6 11.61 9.55 -47.39
C LYS A 6 11.27 8.06 -47.47
N TYR A 7 10.00 7.70 -47.60
CA TYR A 7 9.49 6.34 -47.65
C TYR A 7 8.59 6.16 -48.85
N ASP A 8 9.02 5.33 -49.79
CA ASP A 8 8.20 4.88 -50.91
C ASP A 8 7.46 3.59 -50.52
N VAL A 9 6.30 3.75 -49.87
CA VAL A 9 5.46 2.63 -49.43
C VAL A 9 4.92 1.86 -50.64
N ALA A 10 4.57 2.57 -51.72
CA ALA A 10 4.04 1.95 -52.94
C ALA A 10 5.13 1.15 -53.67
N GLY A 11 6.34 1.69 -53.77
CA GLY A 11 7.51 1.00 -54.30
C GLY A 11 7.88 -0.22 -53.47
N GLY A 12 7.90 -0.11 -52.14
CA GLY A 12 8.19 -1.25 -51.25
C GLY A 12 7.20 -2.41 -51.38
N VAL A 13 5.91 -2.12 -51.58
CA VAL A 13 4.89 -3.15 -51.86
C VAL A 13 5.10 -3.76 -53.25
N GLY A 14 5.49 -2.96 -54.24
CA GLY A 14 5.82 -3.42 -55.59
C GLY A 14 7.04 -4.35 -55.64
N ASP A 15 8.08 -4.03 -54.88
CA ASP A 15 9.30 -4.84 -54.76
C ASP A 15 9.01 -6.20 -54.08
N LEU A 16 8.23 -6.19 -53.00
CA LEU A 16 7.77 -7.41 -52.33
C LEU A 16 6.98 -8.32 -53.28
N TRP A 17 6.05 -7.75 -54.06
CA TRP A 17 5.24 -8.49 -55.02
C TRP A 17 6.07 -9.08 -56.16
N THR A 18 7.10 -8.36 -56.59
CA THR A 18 8.05 -8.82 -57.62
C THR A 18 8.87 -10.00 -57.12
N GLU A 19 9.37 -9.98 -55.89
CA GLU A 19 10.14 -11.09 -55.31
C GLU A 19 9.25 -12.31 -55.02
N LEU A 20 7.98 -12.10 -54.64
CA LEU A 20 7.03 -13.17 -54.39
C LEU A 20 6.64 -13.93 -55.68
N LYS A 21 6.54 -13.20 -56.81
CA LYS A 21 6.25 -13.79 -58.14
C LYS A 21 7.44 -14.54 -58.75
N ARG A 22 8.67 -14.31 -58.26
CA ARG A 22 9.85 -15.01 -58.76
C ARG A 22 9.68 -16.52 -58.59
N PRO A 23 9.99 -17.35 -59.62
CA PRO A 23 9.85 -18.79 -59.54
C PRO A 23 11.01 -19.40 -58.73
N GLN A 24 10.93 -19.26 -57.41
CA GLN A 24 11.83 -19.92 -56.46
C GLN A 24 11.10 -21.05 -55.72
N PRO A 25 11.74 -22.20 -55.49
CA PRO A 25 11.09 -23.35 -54.84
C PRO A 25 10.73 -23.08 -53.37
N TYR A 26 11.44 -22.17 -52.69
CA TYR A 26 11.30 -21.92 -51.24
C TYR A 26 10.50 -20.66 -50.87
N ARG A 27 9.79 -20.01 -51.80
CA ARG A 27 9.02 -18.76 -51.54
C ARG A 27 8.03 -18.89 -50.39
N TRP A 28 7.24 -19.97 -50.36
CA TRP A 28 6.21 -20.19 -49.35
C TRP A 28 6.79 -20.60 -47.98
N PRO A 29 7.77 -21.52 -47.91
CA PRO A 29 8.47 -21.82 -46.66
C PRO A 29 9.11 -20.59 -46.01
N ILE A 30 9.82 -19.76 -46.78
CA ILE A 30 10.48 -18.56 -46.25
C ILE A 30 9.44 -17.54 -45.78
N LEU A 31 8.41 -17.27 -46.58
CA LEU A 31 7.33 -16.36 -46.20
C LEU A 31 6.62 -16.83 -44.93
N ALA A 32 6.29 -18.12 -44.85
CA ALA A 32 5.66 -18.70 -43.67
C ALA A 32 6.56 -18.54 -42.43
N ALA A 33 7.85 -18.88 -42.54
CA ALA A 33 8.82 -18.71 -41.46
C ALA A 33 8.94 -17.24 -41.01
N SER A 34 8.97 -16.29 -41.94
CA SER A 34 8.98 -14.86 -41.63
C SER A 34 7.72 -14.38 -40.93
N CYS A 35 6.56 -15.00 -41.18
CA CYS A 35 5.30 -14.68 -40.52
C CYS A 35 5.15 -15.33 -39.14
N VAL A 36 5.92 -16.38 -38.80
CA VAL A 36 5.79 -17.09 -37.51
C VAL A 36 6.04 -16.15 -36.33
N VAL A 37 7.16 -15.42 -36.32
CA VAL A 37 7.55 -14.56 -35.20
C VAL A 37 6.55 -13.41 -34.97
N PRO A 38 6.21 -12.56 -35.97
CA PRO A 38 5.21 -11.51 -35.76
C PRO A 38 3.81 -12.09 -35.51
N GLY A 39 3.46 -13.23 -36.13
CA GLY A 39 2.18 -13.90 -35.92
C GLY A 39 2.00 -14.40 -34.48
N LEU A 40 3.05 -14.98 -33.88
CA LEU A 40 3.03 -15.39 -32.48
C LEU A 40 2.88 -14.20 -31.52
N MET A 41 3.57 -13.09 -31.79
CA MET A 41 3.40 -11.87 -30.99
C MET A 41 1.95 -11.37 -31.04
N LEU A 42 1.39 -11.24 -32.24
CA LEU A 42 -0.01 -10.82 -32.42
C LEU A 42 -0.99 -11.80 -31.79
N TYR A 43 -0.70 -13.11 -31.84
CA TYR A 43 -1.53 -14.14 -31.21
C TYR A 43 -1.61 -13.96 -29.69
N VAL A 44 -0.49 -13.66 -29.02
CA VAL A 44 -0.48 -13.40 -27.57
C VAL A 44 -1.37 -12.21 -27.24
N PHE A 45 -1.24 -11.09 -27.94
CA PHE A 45 -2.08 -9.91 -27.73
C PHE A 45 -3.56 -10.17 -28.05
N ALA A 46 -3.85 -10.89 -29.14
CA ALA A 46 -5.23 -11.23 -29.51
C ALA A 46 -5.90 -12.20 -28.53
N SER A 47 -5.11 -12.99 -27.79
CA SER A 47 -5.61 -13.92 -26.78
C SER A 47 -5.96 -13.27 -25.44
N GLU A 48 -5.59 -12.00 -25.26
CA GLU A 48 -5.85 -11.26 -24.04
C GLU A 48 -7.35 -11.00 -23.86
N ARG A 49 -7.91 -11.53 -22.78
CA ARG A 49 -9.31 -11.30 -22.40
C ARG A 49 -9.36 -10.12 -21.45
N TRP A 50 -10.04 -9.07 -21.88
CA TRP A 50 -10.39 -7.95 -21.02
C TRP A 50 -11.59 -8.36 -20.16
N TYR A 51 -11.36 -8.50 -18.85
CA TYR A 51 -12.45 -8.64 -17.88
C TYR A 51 -12.99 -7.26 -17.59
N ALA A 52 -14.32 -7.09 -17.69
CA ALA A 52 -14.97 -5.88 -17.20
C ALA A 52 -14.68 -5.71 -15.70
N GLU A 53 -14.62 -4.46 -15.24
CA GLU A 53 -14.44 -4.15 -13.82
C GLU A 53 -15.51 -4.92 -13.01
N PRO A 54 -15.11 -5.62 -11.93
CA PRO A 54 -16.07 -6.35 -11.12
C PRO A 54 -17.16 -5.39 -10.60
N ALA A 55 -18.41 -5.83 -10.62
CA ALA A 55 -19.51 -5.05 -10.05
C ALA A 55 -19.19 -4.70 -8.59
N ALA A 56 -19.48 -3.46 -8.19
CA ALA A 56 -19.29 -3.04 -6.81
C ALA A 56 -20.05 -4.01 -5.87
N PRO A 57 -19.43 -4.45 -4.76
CA PRO A 57 -20.06 -5.39 -3.85
C PRO A 57 -21.30 -4.76 -3.21
N GLU A 58 -22.35 -5.57 -3.02
CA GLU A 58 -23.51 -5.18 -2.22
C GLU A 58 -23.11 -5.21 -0.73
N ILE A 59 -22.96 -4.02 -0.13
CA ILE A 59 -22.61 -3.88 1.29
C ILE A 59 -23.90 -3.81 2.12
N VAL A 60 -24.14 -4.82 2.94
CA VAL A 60 -25.22 -4.80 3.95
C VAL A 60 -24.66 -4.24 5.25
N TYR A 61 -25.09 -3.03 5.63
CA TYR A 61 -24.73 -2.44 6.92
C TYR A 61 -25.61 -3.03 8.02
N ILE A 62 -24.98 -3.63 9.03
CA ILE A 62 -25.63 -4.05 10.27
C ILE A 62 -25.42 -2.92 11.27
N THR A 63 -26.46 -2.13 11.53
CA THR A 63 -26.40 -1.01 12.48
C THR A 63 -26.95 -1.43 13.84
N THR A 64 -26.15 -1.29 14.89
CA THR A 64 -26.57 -1.56 16.28
C THR A 64 -27.42 -0.42 16.87
N PHE A 65 -27.36 0.77 16.26
CA PHE A 65 -28.10 1.94 16.71
C PHE A 65 -29.34 2.17 15.86
N ALA A 66 -30.39 2.71 16.49
CA ALA A 66 -31.60 3.13 15.80
C ALA A 66 -31.26 4.23 14.77
N PRO A 67 -31.81 4.15 13.54
CA PRO A 67 -31.49 5.08 12.46
C PRO A 67 -32.06 6.49 12.69
N ASP A 68 -33.05 6.61 13.56
CA ASP A 68 -33.84 7.81 13.87
C ASP A 68 -33.49 8.45 15.22
N ARG A 69 -32.39 8.00 15.87
CA ARG A 69 -31.92 8.57 17.13
C ARG A 69 -31.60 10.06 16.98
N SER A 70 -31.98 10.86 17.97
CA SER A 70 -31.69 12.29 17.97
C SER A 70 -30.23 12.58 18.34
N GLU A 71 -29.71 13.75 17.96
CA GLU A 71 -28.37 14.17 18.36
C GLU A 71 -28.21 14.23 19.89
N GLU A 72 -29.27 14.62 20.60
CA GLU A 72 -29.29 14.68 22.07
C GLU A 72 -29.14 13.28 22.69
N GLU A 73 -29.83 12.27 22.14
CA GLU A 73 -29.71 10.88 22.57
C GLU A 73 -28.30 10.31 22.28
N ILE A 74 -27.68 10.71 21.18
CA ILE A 74 -26.30 10.33 20.84
C ILE A 74 -25.34 10.90 21.89
N ILE A 75 -25.46 12.19 22.21
CA ILE A 75 -24.59 12.86 23.17
C ILE A 75 -24.75 12.24 24.56
N ALA A 76 -25.99 12.00 24.99
CA ALA A 76 -26.27 11.37 26.28
C ALA A 76 -25.66 9.95 26.36
N SER A 77 -25.86 9.13 25.34
CA SER A 77 -25.28 7.78 25.28
C SER A 77 -23.76 7.79 25.25
N ASN A 78 -23.16 8.74 24.54
CA ASN A 78 -21.70 8.89 24.51
C ASN A 78 -21.14 9.30 25.88
N LEU A 79 -21.79 10.24 26.57
CA LEU A 79 -21.36 10.67 27.90
C LEU A 79 -21.37 9.51 28.90
N GLU A 80 -22.47 8.75 28.96
CA GLU A 80 -22.57 7.57 29.82
C GLU A 80 -21.48 6.53 29.48
N ASN A 81 -21.24 6.31 28.19
CA ASN A 81 -20.20 5.37 27.76
C ASN A 81 -18.78 5.85 28.13
N GLN A 82 -18.53 7.17 28.09
CA GLN A 82 -17.26 7.75 28.50
C GLN A 82 -17.04 7.60 29.99
N GLU A 83 -18.04 7.89 30.83
CA GLU A 83 -17.95 7.69 32.28
C GLU A 83 -17.64 6.23 32.63
N ARG A 84 -18.31 5.27 31.96
CA ARG A 84 -18.06 3.83 32.13
C ARG A 84 -16.68 3.42 31.64
N LYS A 85 -16.16 4.06 30.60
CA LYS A 85 -14.80 3.82 30.10
C LYS A 85 -13.77 4.34 31.09
N GLU A 86 -13.90 5.59 31.53
CA GLU A 86 -13.01 6.22 32.51
C GLU A 86 -13.02 5.48 33.85
N ALA A 87 -14.19 5.02 34.32
CA ALA A 87 -14.27 4.20 35.53
C ALA A 87 -13.50 2.88 35.41
N ARG A 88 -13.56 2.22 34.24
CA ARG A 88 -12.78 0.99 33.98
C ARG A 88 -11.29 1.28 33.88
N GLN A 89 -10.90 2.34 33.19
CA GLN A 89 -9.51 2.76 33.06
C GLN A 89 -8.88 3.06 34.42
N ARG A 90 -9.56 3.82 35.29
CA ARG A 90 -9.09 4.08 36.65
C ARG A 90 -8.86 2.79 37.46
N LEU A 91 -9.73 1.79 37.31
CA LEU A 91 -9.57 0.50 37.97
C LEU A 91 -8.40 -0.31 37.40
N GLU A 92 -8.17 -0.24 36.09
CA GLU A 92 -7.04 -0.90 35.43
C GLU A 92 -5.72 -0.25 35.83
N GLU A 93 -5.63 1.07 35.82
CA GLU A 93 -4.46 1.84 36.28
C GLU A 93 -4.13 1.50 37.73
N ALA A 94 -5.12 1.51 38.63
CA ALA A 94 -4.91 1.13 40.03
C ALA A 94 -4.45 -0.33 40.18
N ARG A 95 -4.85 -1.23 39.29
CA ARG A 95 -4.36 -2.63 39.29
C ARG A 95 -2.94 -2.73 38.74
N ILE A 96 -2.59 -1.94 37.73
CA ILE A 96 -1.24 -1.89 37.16
C ILE A 96 -0.28 -1.33 38.20
N GLU A 97 -0.63 -0.23 38.87
CA GLU A 97 0.15 0.36 39.95
C GLU A 97 0.41 -0.66 41.06
N LYS A 98 -0.65 -1.27 41.60
CA LYS A 98 -0.52 -2.33 42.62
C LYS A 98 0.33 -3.51 42.16
N ARG A 99 0.20 -3.91 40.89
CA ARG A 99 1.00 -5.01 40.33
C ARG A 99 2.48 -4.61 40.26
N SER A 100 2.75 -3.39 39.83
CA SER A 100 4.11 -2.83 39.77
C SER A 100 4.73 -2.78 41.17
N GLU A 101 4.00 -2.29 42.17
CA GLU A 101 4.43 -2.27 43.57
C GLU A 101 4.73 -3.68 44.09
N MET A 102 3.85 -4.64 43.82
CA MET A 102 4.05 -6.04 44.23
C MET A 102 5.30 -6.65 43.60
N TYR A 103 5.56 -6.39 42.30
CA TYR A 103 6.76 -6.88 41.63
C TYR A 103 8.03 -6.20 42.15
N ARG A 104 7.98 -4.89 42.42
CA ARG A 104 9.10 -4.17 43.04
C ARG A 104 9.42 -4.75 44.42
N ALA A 105 8.40 -4.95 45.26
CA ALA A 105 8.56 -5.56 46.58
C ALA A 105 9.11 -7.00 46.51
N LEU A 106 8.67 -7.79 45.53
CA LEU A 106 9.19 -9.14 45.30
C LEU A 106 10.66 -9.12 44.85
N GLY A 107 11.03 -8.21 43.96
CA GLY A 107 12.41 -8.01 43.52
C GLY A 107 13.34 -7.67 44.70
N GLN A 108 12.93 -6.71 45.53
CA GLN A 108 13.66 -6.33 46.74
C GLN A 108 13.80 -7.50 47.72
N ALA A 109 12.73 -8.27 47.94
CA ALA A 109 12.74 -9.43 48.84
C ALA A 109 13.60 -10.59 48.34
N THR A 110 13.76 -10.74 47.02
CA THR A 110 14.59 -11.79 46.38
C THR A 110 16.04 -11.35 46.15
N GLY A 111 16.41 -10.14 46.59
CA GLY A 111 17.77 -9.61 46.52
C GLY A 111 18.13 -8.96 45.18
N ILE A 112 17.14 -8.65 44.34
CA ILE A 112 17.31 -7.88 43.10
C ILE A 112 17.21 -6.38 43.42
N ASP A 113 18.20 -5.60 42.98
CA ASP A 113 18.18 -4.13 43.07
C ASP A 113 17.26 -3.56 41.99
N THR A 114 15.98 -3.38 42.34
CA THR A 114 14.94 -2.88 41.44
C THR A 114 15.15 -1.43 41.04
N ASP A 115 15.75 -0.62 41.92
CA ASP A 115 15.88 0.82 41.73
C ASP A 115 16.97 1.12 40.70
N LYS A 116 18.09 0.41 40.77
CA LYS A 116 19.14 0.49 39.74
C LYS A 116 18.64 0.02 38.37
N MET A 117 17.88 -1.07 38.35
CA MET A 117 17.32 -1.62 37.11
C MET A 117 16.30 -0.67 36.47
N GLU A 118 15.43 -0.02 37.26
CA GLU A 118 14.49 0.97 36.75
C GLU A 118 15.19 2.21 36.16
N ALA A 119 16.30 2.66 36.78
CA ALA A 119 17.10 3.75 36.26
C ALA A 119 17.74 3.41 34.90
N GLU A 120 18.34 2.21 34.77
CA GLU A 120 18.91 1.73 33.51
C GLU A 120 17.84 1.62 32.40
N ILE A 121 16.65 1.10 32.74
CA ILE A 121 15.51 0.99 31.81
C ILE A 121 15.01 2.38 31.37
N ALA A 122 15.00 3.36 32.26
CA ALA A 122 14.56 4.72 31.94
C ALA A 122 15.55 5.43 31.00
N GLU A 123 16.85 5.26 31.23
CA GLU A 123 17.90 5.78 30.33
C GLU A 123 17.83 5.14 28.95
N GLU A 124 17.63 3.83 28.88
CA GLU A 124 17.47 3.11 27.61
C GLU A 124 16.23 3.56 26.85
N ARG A 125 15.07 3.69 27.52
CA ARG A 125 13.85 4.21 26.89
C ARG A 125 14.00 5.63 26.38
N ALA A 126 14.65 6.52 27.15
CA ALA A 126 14.88 7.90 26.70
C ALA A 126 15.77 7.94 25.44
N ARG A 127 16.78 7.07 25.35
CA ARG A 127 17.63 6.93 24.16
C ARG A 127 16.82 6.42 22.96
N GLU A 128 16.02 5.38 23.14
CA GLU A 128 15.17 4.82 22.09
C GLU A 128 14.11 5.81 21.59
N GLU A 129 13.51 6.59 22.48
CA GLU A 129 12.54 7.65 22.14
C GLU A 129 13.21 8.77 21.34
N ALA A 130 14.42 9.20 21.73
CA ALA A 130 15.18 10.20 20.98
C ALA A 130 15.57 9.69 19.58
N GLU A 131 15.99 8.43 19.46
CA GLU A 131 16.28 7.81 18.16
C GLU A 131 15.01 7.61 17.31
N ALA A 132 13.87 7.31 17.93
CA ALA A 132 12.59 7.23 17.24
C ALA A 132 12.11 8.59 16.73
N GLN A 133 12.25 9.65 17.55
CA GLN A 133 11.93 11.03 17.16
C GLN A 133 12.82 11.50 16.02
N ALA A 134 14.14 11.28 16.09
CA ALA A 134 15.07 11.62 15.02
C ALA A 134 14.72 10.91 13.70
N ARG A 135 14.35 9.62 13.75
CA ARG A 135 13.89 8.87 12.56
C ARG A 135 12.57 9.38 12.00
N LEU A 136 11.65 9.81 12.85
CA LEU A 136 10.38 10.41 12.42
C LEU A 136 10.59 11.78 11.79
N GLU A 137 11.49 12.61 12.33
CA GLU A 137 11.88 13.90 11.77
C GLU A 137 12.59 13.77 10.42
N GLU A 138 13.48 12.77 10.27
CA GLU A 138 14.11 12.46 8.99
C GLU A 138 13.08 11.98 7.95
N ALA A 139 12.11 11.16 8.35
CA ALA A 139 11.05 10.65 7.47
C ALA A 139 10.02 11.73 7.07
N THR A 140 9.76 12.72 7.93
CA THR A 140 8.80 13.82 7.66
C THR A 140 9.46 15.02 6.96
N GLY A 141 10.75 15.28 7.24
CA GLY A 141 11.53 16.38 6.66
C GLY A 141 11.90 16.23 5.19
N GLY A 142 11.75 15.04 4.59
CA GLY A 142 11.96 14.79 3.16
C GLY A 142 10.75 15.10 2.25
N SER A 143 9.63 15.54 2.81
CA SER A 143 8.38 15.80 2.05
C SER A 143 8.11 17.28 1.73
N VAL A 144 9.03 18.19 2.11
CA VAL A 144 8.94 19.63 1.78
C VAL A 144 10.00 20.00 0.73
N ASP A 145 10.09 19.24 -0.35
CA ASP A 145 10.74 19.69 -1.58
C ASP A 145 9.96 19.21 -2.79
N THR A 146 8.69 19.61 -2.90
CA THR A 146 8.04 19.71 -4.20
C THR A 146 6.94 20.77 -4.15
N SER A 147 6.95 21.64 -5.16
CA SER A 147 5.92 22.62 -5.55
C SER A 147 5.63 23.78 -4.58
N ASP A 148 6.32 24.90 -4.77
CA ASP A 148 5.70 26.12 -5.28
C ASP A 148 6.77 27.16 -5.67
N THR A 149 6.97 27.51 -6.94
CA THR A 149 6.15 28.36 -7.83
C THR A 149 6.57 29.84 -7.76
N GLN A 150 6.93 30.35 -8.95
CA GLN A 150 7.14 31.74 -9.42
C GLN A 150 8.54 32.35 -9.34
#